data_AF-A0A9E0WRY9-F1
#
_entry.id   AF-A0A9E0WRY9-F1
#
_cell.length_a   1.000
_cell.length_b   1.000
_cell.length_c   1.000
_cell.angle_alpha   90.00
_cell.angle_beta   90.00
_cell.angle_gamma   90.00
#
_symmetry.space_group_name_H-M   'P 1'
#
loop_
_entity.id
_entity.type
_entity.pdbx_description
1 polymer ?
#
loop_
_entity_poly.entity_id
_entity_poly.type
_entity_poly.pdbx_seq_one_letter_code
_entity_poly.pdbx_strand_id
1 'polypeptide(L)'
;MTSADEAADKHYSLGMITTEAPVFPQSVTEQLNYYVYFLRDPSNKEVFYVGKGKGNRVFEHVACALADETETDKLDRIRTIEKSGKSVEHFVLRHGLTERAAFEVEAAVIDFVGIPNLSNLQAGHYSTDFGIKTTEEVSA
;
A
#
# COMPACT_ATOMS: atom_id res chain seq x y z
N MET A 1 -20.09 -29.39 -24.79
CA MET A 1 -20.25 -28.82 -23.44
C MET A 1 -19.00 -28.02 -23.16
N THR A 2 -19.19 -26.75 -22.89
CA THR A 2 -18.26 -25.63 -23.09
C THR A 2 -17.04 -25.63 -22.18
N SER A 3 -15.92 -25.23 -22.77
CA SER A 3 -14.64 -24.84 -22.17
C SER A 3 -14.83 -23.72 -21.15
N ALA A 4 -14.13 -23.82 -20.02
CA ALA A 4 -13.94 -22.71 -19.09
C ALA A 4 -12.65 -21.98 -19.51
N ASP A 5 -12.85 -20.97 -20.33
CA ASP A 5 -11.88 -19.99 -20.79
C ASP A 5 -11.36 -19.10 -19.64
N GLU A 6 -10.04 -18.91 -19.64
CA GLU A 6 -9.42 -17.59 -19.66
C GLU A 6 -9.66 -16.67 -18.44
N ALA A 7 -8.92 -16.94 -17.35
CA ALA A 7 -8.65 -15.94 -16.33
C ALA A 7 -7.72 -14.87 -16.92
N ALA A 8 -8.35 -13.81 -17.43
CA ALA A 8 -7.72 -12.68 -18.09
C ALA A 8 -6.53 -12.10 -17.31
N ASP A 9 -5.36 -12.26 -17.92
CA ASP A 9 -4.15 -11.46 -17.71
C ASP A 9 -4.49 -9.99 -18.03
N LYS A 10 -4.94 -9.25 -17.01
CA LYS A 10 -5.15 -7.80 -17.13
C LYS A 10 -3.79 -7.13 -17.08
N HIS A 11 -3.17 -7.08 -18.25
CA HIS A 11 -2.05 -6.23 -18.59
C HIS A 11 -2.34 -4.80 -18.08
N TYR A 12 -1.73 -4.43 -16.95
CA TYR A 12 -1.72 -3.05 -16.49
C TYR A 12 -0.85 -2.29 -17.49
N SER A 13 -1.51 -1.58 -18.42
CA SER A 13 -0.85 -0.67 -19.35
C SER A 13 0.00 0.29 -18.54
N LEU A 14 1.32 0.16 -18.67
CA LEU A 14 2.32 1.03 -18.07
C LEU A 14 2.13 2.43 -18.69
N GLY A 15 1.28 3.23 -18.05
CA GLY A 15 0.99 4.59 -18.44
C GLY A 15 2.28 5.40 -18.45
N MET A 16 2.51 6.01 -19.61
CA MET A 16 3.43 7.08 -19.96
C MET A 16 4.26 7.71 -18.83
N ILE A 17 5.56 7.85 -19.09
CA ILE A 17 6.49 8.66 -18.32
C ILE A 17 5.95 10.10 -18.24
N THR A 18 5.22 10.42 -17.19
CA THR A 18 4.86 11.79 -16.82
C THR A 18 5.82 12.26 -15.74
N THR A 19 6.42 13.42 -15.93
CA THR A 19 7.32 14.07 -14.97
C THR A 19 6.61 14.56 -13.70
N GLU A 20 5.30 14.36 -13.60
CA GLU A 20 4.48 14.70 -12.45
C GLU A 20 3.96 13.41 -11.79
N ALA A 21 3.95 13.40 -10.46
CA ALA A 21 3.44 12.29 -9.67
C ALA A 21 1.98 12.01 -10.06
N PRO A 22 1.57 10.73 -10.18
CA PRO A 22 0.19 10.38 -10.51
C PRO A 22 -0.80 10.98 -9.51
N VAL A 23 -1.97 11.38 -9.99
CA VAL A 23 -3.06 11.93 -9.17
C VAL A 23 -4.40 11.33 -9.59
N PHE A 24 -5.27 11.09 -8.61
CA PHE A 24 -6.65 10.72 -8.86
C PHE A 24 -7.48 11.96 -9.22
N PRO A 25 -8.39 11.83 -10.21
CA PRO A 25 -9.44 12.83 -10.43
C PRO A 25 -10.31 13.04 -9.18
N GLN A 26 -10.90 14.23 -9.04
CA GLN A 26 -11.76 14.55 -7.89
C GLN A 26 -12.91 13.56 -7.71
N SER A 27 -13.57 13.14 -8.79
CA SER A 27 -14.64 12.15 -8.72
C SER A 27 -14.18 10.80 -8.14
N VAL A 28 -12.93 10.42 -8.40
CA VAL A 28 -12.33 9.20 -7.85
C VAL A 28 -12.00 9.39 -6.37
N THR A 29 -11.42 10.52 -5.97
CA THR A 29 -11.09 10.77 -4.55
C THR A 29 -12.34 10.83 -3.67
N GLU A 30 -13.45 11.35 -4.19
CA GLU A 30 -14.76 11.35 -3.52
C GLU A 30 -15.30 9.92 -3.31
N GLN A 31 -15.18 9.06 -4.33
CA GLN A 31 -15.62 7.66 -4.24
C GLN A 31 -14.71 6.78 -3.39
N LEU A 32 -13.41 7.06 -3.38
CA LEU A 32 -12.44 6.33 -2.55
C LEU A 32 -12.71 6.51 -1.06
N ASN A 33 -13.20 7.69 -0.63
CA ASN A 33 -13.31 8.08 0.77
C ASN A 33 -12.02 7.72 1.54
N TYR A 34 -12.10 7.07 2.72
CA TYR A 34 -10.93 6.44 3.32
C TYR A 34 -10.65 5.09 2.65
N TYR A 35 -9.37 4.80 2.46
CA TYR A 35 -8.92 3.57 1.84
C TYR A 35 -7.61 3.08 2.48
N VAL A 36 -7.32 1.80 2.30
CA VAL A 36 -6.04 1.17 2.64
C VAL A 36 -5.32 0.84 1.35
N TYR A 37 -4.02 1.12 1.32
CA TYR A 37 -3.15 0.95 0.17
C TYR A 37 -1.82 0.32 0.58
N PHE A 38 -1.06 -0.17 -0.40
CA PHE A 38 0.29 -0.65 -0.19
C PHE A 38 1.21 -0.27 -1.34
N LEU A 39 2.51 -0.22 -1.04
CA LEU A 39 3.58 -0.02 -2.02
C LEU A 39 4.37 -1.32 -2.19
N ARG A 40 4.75 -1.62 -3.44
CA ARG A 40 5.46 -2.84 -3.80
C ARG A 40 6.71 -2.54 -4.63
N ASP A 41 7.82 -3.19 -4.31
CA ASP A 41 9.03 -3.11 -5.13
C ASP A 41 8.80 -3.94 -6.41
N PRO A 42 8.86 -3.32 -7.60
CA PRO A 42 8.62 -4.02 -8.86
C PRO A 42 9.65 -5.11 -9.15
N SER A 43 10.83 -5.08 -8.52
CA SER A 43 11.97 -5.96 -8.76
C SER A 43 11.79 -7.34 -8.13
N ASN A 44 11.32 -7.38 -6.88
CA ASN A 44 11.18 -8.60 -6.09
C ASN A 44 9.72 -8.90 -5.70
N LYS A 45 8.77 -8.01 -6.05
CA LYS A 45 7.34 -8.08 -5.73
C LYS A 45 7.04 -8.06 -4.23
N GLU A 46 7.97 -7.58 -3.43
CA GLU A 46 7.83 -7.41 -1.99
C GLU A 46 6.96 -6.19 -1.67
N VAL A 47 5.95 -6.39 -0.82
CA VAL A 47 5.20 -5.29 -0.22
C VAL A 47 6.03 -4.75 0.93
N PHE A 48 6.48 -3.50 0.82
CA PHE A 48 7.36 -2.89 1.82
C PHE A 48 6.68 -1.78 2.63
N TYR A 49 5.46 -1.38 2.24
CA TYR A 49 4.71 -0.36 2.96
C TYR A 49 3.22 -0.61 2.86
N VAL A 50 2.51 -0.44 3.98
CA VAL A 50 1.04 -0.46 4.06
C VAL A 50 0.60 0.82 4.75
N GLY A 51 -0.44 1.48 4.25
CA GLY A 51 -0.96 2.68 4.86
C GLY A 51 -2.44 2.90 4.60
N LYS A 52 -3.09 3.68 5.46
CA LYS A 52 -4.41 4.26 5.19
C LYS A 52 -4.30 5.69 4.65
N GLY A 53 -5.27 6.09 3.85
CA GLY A 53 -5.35 7.45 3.34
C GLY A 53 -6.68 7.89 2.77
N LYS A 54 -6.68 9.13 2.31
CA LYS A 54 -7.78 9.81 1.62
C LYS A 54 -7.17 10.69 0.53
N GLY A 55 -7.91 10.96 -0.54
CA GLY A 55 -7.40 11.77 -1.65
C GLY A 55 -6.24 11.08 -2.36
N ASN A 56 -5.12 11.80 -2.53
CA ASN A 56 -3.94 11.34 -3.26
C ASN A 56 -2.83 10.79 -2.37
N ARG A 57 -3.14 10.49 -1.10
CA ARG A 57 -2.13 10.06 -0.10
C ARG A 57 -1.29 8.86 -0.50
N VAL A 58 -1.81 8.00 -1.38
CA VAL A 58 -1.06 6.85 -1.92
C VAL A 58 0.18 7.31 -2.70
N PHE A 59 0.11 8.46 -3.38
CA PHE A 59 1.18 9.01 -4.21
C PHE A 59 2.09 9.99 -3.45
N GLU A 60 1.60 10.57 -2.36
CA GLU A 60 2.32 11.59 -1.57
C GLU A 60 3.68 11.07 -1.08
N HIS A 61 3.82 9.79 -0.75
CA HIS A 61 5.08 9.24 -0.25
C HIS A 61 6.20 9.23 -1.29
N VAL A 62 5.87 8.95 -2.55
CA VAL A 62 6.85 9.03 -3.63
C VAL A 62 7.20 10.48 -3.92
N ALA A 63 6.21 11.38 -3.93
CA ALA A 63 6.45 12.81 -4.09
C ALA A 63 7.37 13.39 -2.99
N CYS A 64 7.13 13.04 -1.73
CA CYS A 64 7.99 13.44 -0.61
C CYS A 64 9.40 12.86 -0.73
N ALA A 65 9.56 11.59 -1.13
CA ALA A 65 10.88 10.96 -1.27
C ALA A 65 11.78 11.66 -2.30
N LEU A 66 11.17 12.31 -3.29
CA LEU A 66 11.85 13.04 -4.35
C LEU A 66 12.09 14.52 -4.02
N ALA A 67 11.29 15.11 -3.12
CA ALA A 67 11.35 16.54 -2.78
C ALA A 67 12.07 16.86 -1.47
N ASP A 68 12.07 15.91 -0.53
CA ASP A 68 12.63 16.05 0.82
C ASP A 68 13.88 15.17 0.95
N GLU A 69 14.89 15.65 1.68
CA GLU A 69 16.12 14.90 1.99
C GLU A 69 15.98 14.06 3.27
N THR A 70 14.86 14.18 3.99
CA THR A 70 14.58 13.40 5.21
C THR A 70 14.81 11.90 4.97
N GLU A 71 15.62 11.27 5.83
CA GLU A 71 15.94 9.85 5.75
C GLU A 71 14.96 9.05 6.62
N THR A 72 14.22 8.14 5.97
CA THR A 72 13.43 7.12 6.64
C THR A 72 13.50 5.85 5.78
N ASP A 73 13.45 4.67 6.40
CA ASP A 73 13.55 3.38 5.71
C ASP A 73 12.63 3.28 4.48
N LYS A 74 11.42 3.85 4.58
CA LYS A 74 10.46 3.96 3.49
C LYS A 74 10.96 4.83 2.34
N LEU A 75 11.41 6.06 2.63
CA LEU A 75 11.85 7.00 1.60
C LEU A 75 13.12 6.50 0.91
N ASP A 76 14.02 5.85 1.66
CA ASP A 76 15.25 5.28 1.10
C ASP A 76 14.97 4.06 0.22
N ARG A 77 13.98 3.23 0.58
CA ARG A 77 13.50 2.15 -0.29
C ARG A 77 12.93 2.70 -1.60
N ILE A 78 12.09 3.74 -1.53
CA ILE A 78 11.53 4.42 -2.71
C ILE A 78 12.68 4.99 -3.58
N ARG A 79 13.60 5.77 -3.00
CA ARG A 79 14.74 6.36 -3.72
C ARG A 79 15.61 5.29 -4.39
N THR A 80 15.82 4.14 -3.73
CA THR A 80 16.59 3.03 -4.29
C THR A 80 15.91 2.43 -5.52
N ILE A 81 14.59 2.24 -5.47
CA ILE A 81 13.80 1.76 -6.61
C ILE A 81 13.87 2.76 -7.77
N GLU A 82 13.63 4.04 -7.51
CA GLU A 82 13.64 5.10 -8.53
C GLU A 82 15.03 5.28 -9.16
N LYS A 83 16.11 5.25 -8.36
CA LYS A 83 17.51 5.29 -8.86
C LYS A 83 17.86 4.10 -9.75
N SER A 84 17.13 2.99 -9.66
CA SER A 84 17.29 1.83 -10.55
C SER A 84 16.58 1.97 -11.90
N GLY A 85 15.94 3.11 -12.16
CA GLY A 85 15.16 3.36 -13.37
C GLY A 85 13.80 2.66 -13.39
N LYS A 86 13.30 2.24 -12.22
CA LYS A 86 11.99 1.61 -12.03
C LYS A 86 11.12 2.51 -11.18
N SER A 87 9.80 2.34 -11.29
CA SER A 87 8.85 3.09 -10.47
C SER A 87 8.19 2.22 -9.42
N VAL A 88 8.03 2.76 -8.22
CA VAL A 88 7.30 2.08 -7.13
C VAL A 88 5.87 1.76 -7.57
N GLU A 89 5.43 0.52 -7.37
CA GLU A 89 4.07 0.11 -7.71
C GLU A 89 3.11 0.46 -6.57
N HIS A 90 1.98 1.06 -6.91
CA HIS A 90 0.97 1.55 -5.98
C HIS A 90 -0.32 0.74 -6.11
N PHE A 91 -0.89 0.29 -4.99
CA PHE A 91 -2.12 -0.50 -5.00
C PHE A 91 -3.12 -0.02 -3.94
N VAL A 92 -4.38 0.16 -4.35
CA VAL A 92 -5.50 0.32 -3.42
C VAL A 92 -6.02 -1.06 -3.05
N LEU A 93 -5.90 -1.45 -1.78
CA LEU A 93 -6.33 -2.75 -1.26
C LEU A 93 -7.83 -2.77 -0.97
N ARG A 94 -8.35 -1.70 -0.34
CA ARG A 94 -9.76 -1.55 0.04
C ARG A 94 -10.12 -0.08 0.11
N HIS A 95 -11.30 0.31 -0.39
CA HIS A 95 -11.75 1.70 -0.44
C HIS A 95 -13.22 1.85 -0.06
N GLY A 96 -13.72 3.09 0.02
CA GLY A 96 -15.08 3.42 0.42
C GLY A 96 -15.31 3.27 1.92
N LEU A 97 -14.24 3.31 2.72
CA LEU A 97 -14.29 3.02 4.14
C LEU A 97 -14.62 4.28 4.96
N THR A 98 -15.11 4.05 6.17
CA THR A 98 -15.00 5.05 7.24
C THR A 98 -13.57 5.09 7.73
N GLU A 99 -13.15 6.19 8.37
CA GLU A 99 -11.80 6.27 8.94
C GLU A 99 -11.49 5.14 9.92
N ARG A 100 -12.45 4.85 10.82
CA ARG A 100 -12.33 3.74 11.78
C ARG A 100 -12.13 2.40 11.06
N ALA A 101 -12.94 2.11 10.05
CA ALA A 101 -12.78 0.87 9.29
C ALA A 101 -11.44 0.80 8.55
N ALA A 102 -10.96 1.91 7.97
CA ALA A 102 -9.66 1.94 7.33
C ALA A 102 -8.51 1.70 8.32
N PHE A 103 -8.63 2.20 9.54
CA PHE A 103 -7.67 1.98 10.61
C PHE A 103 -7.61 0.50 11.04
N GLU A 104 -8.75 -0.15 11.28
CA GLU A 104 -8.79 -1.58 11.64
C GLU A 104 -8.23 -2.46 10.51
N VAL A 105 -8.56 -2.14 9.25
CA VAL A 105 -8.05 -2.88 8.09
C VAL A 105 -6.55 -2.67 7.90
N GLU A 106 -6.04 -1.45 8.08
CA GLU A 106 -4.60 -1.16 8.05
C GLU A 106 -3.86 -1.99 9.11
N ALA A 107 -4.34 -1.97 10.36
CA ALA A 107 -3.73 -2.75 11.44
C ALA A 107 -3.70 -4.25 11.12
N ALA A 108 -4.84 -4.83 10.70
CA ALA A 108 -4.93 -6.23 10.36
C ALA A 108 -3.99 -6.65 9.20
N VAL A 109 -3.82 -5.77 8.21
CA VAL A 109 -2.92 -6.05 7.06
C VAL A 109 -1.46 -5.92 7.47
N ILE A 110 -1.11 -4.92 8.29
CA ILE A 110 0.25 -4.78 8.84
C ILE A 110 0.62 -6.03 9.66
N ASP A 111 -0.29 -6.49 10.51
CA ASP A 111 -0.08 -7.69 11.31
C ASP A 111 0.11 -8.92 10.40
N PHE A 112 -0.73 -9.07 9.36
CA PHE A 112 -0.65 -10.19 8.42
C PHE A 112 0.65 -10.23 7.60
N VAL A 113 1.10 -9.08 7.08
CA VAL A 113 2.35 -9.00 6.30
C VAL A 113 3.58 -9.17 7.20
N GLY A 114 3.46 -8.74 8.46
CA GLY A 114 4.51 -8.82 9.46
C GLY A 114 5.48 -7.63 9.41
N ILE A 115 5.77 -7.07 10.59
CA ILE A 115 6.66 -5.91 10.78
C ILE A 115 8.05 -6.08 10.14
N PRO A 116 8.71 -7.26 10.13
CA PRO A 116 10.04 -7.39 9.52
C PRO A 116 10.05 -7.10 8.01
N ASN A 117 8.91 -7.21 7.34
CA ASN A 117 8.75 -7.00 5.90
C ASN A 117 8.29 -5.56 5.56
N LEU A 118 7.98 -4.73 6.57
CA LEU A 118 7.41 -3.40 6.36
C LEU A 118 8.33 -2.31 6.91
N SER A 119 8.57 -1.27 6.12
CA SER A 119 9.32 -0.08 6.51
C SER A 119 8.46 0.93 7.30
N ASN A 120 7.38 0.49 7.94
CA ASN A 120 6.48 1.33 8.73
C ASN A 120 7.16 1.67 10.06
N LEU A 121 7.33 2.96 10.38
CA LEU A 121 7.91 3.43 11.66
C LEU A 121 7.06 3.05 12.89
N GLN A 122 5.79 2.70 12.69
CA GLN A 122 4.86 2.32 13.73
C GLN A 122 4.28 0.95 13.37
N ALA A 123 4.41 -0.01 14.29
CA ALA A 123 3.64 -1.24 14.25
C ALA A 123 2.13 -0.91 14.18
N GLY A 124 1.32 -1.79 13.61
CA GLY A 124 -0.13 -1.65 13.67
C GLY A 124 -0.55 -1.32 15.10
N HIS A 125 -1.24 -0.19 15.28
CA HIS A 125 -1.83 0.11 16.58
C HIS A 125 -2.71 -1.09 16.98
N TYR A 126 -2.60 -1.54 18.24
CA TYR A 126 -3.30 -2.69 18.81
C TYR A 126 -2.77 -4.10 18.53
N SER A 127 -1.55 -4.25 17.97
CA SER A 127 -0.96 -5.59 17.77
C SER A 127 -0.85 -6.45 19.04
N THR A 128 -0.85 -5.82 20.23
CA THR A 128 -0.83 -6.53 21.52
C THR A 128 -2.19 -7.05 21.97
N ASP A 129 -3.26 -6.27 21.78
CA ASP A 129 -4.59 -6.59 22.32
C ASP A 129 -5.46 -7.34 21.30
N PHE A 130 -5.35 -7.01 20.01
CA PHE A 130 -6.18 -7.53 18.93
C PHE A 130 -5.39 -8.04 17.71
N GLY A 131 -4.05 -8.10 17.80
CA GLY A 131 -3.21 -8.63 16.73
C GLY A 131 -3.29 -10.14 16.54
N ILE A 132 -2.42 -10.69 15.69
CA ILE A 132 -2.41 -12.14 15.39
C ILE A 132 -2.23 -12.96 16.66
N LYS A 133 -3.13 -13.92 16.84
CA LYS A 133 -3.10 -14.94 17.89
C LYS A 133 -3.29 -16.32 17.29
N THR A 134 -2.73 -17.36 17.91
CA THR A 134 -3.06 -18.74 17.56
C THR A 134 -4.48 -19.09 18.02
N THR A 135 -5.03 -20.18 17.47
CA THR A 135 -6.35 -20.68 17.89
C THR A 135 -6.40 -21.03 19.37
N GLU A 136 -5.29 -21.49 19.93
CA GLU A 136 -5.14 -21.82 21.36
C GLU A 136 -5.12 -20.56 22.21
N GLU A 137 -4.41 -19.51 21.79
CA GLU A 137 -4.35 -18.23 22.52
C GLU A 137 -5.69 -17.50 22.57
N VAL A 138 -6.54 -17.66 21.55
CA VAL A 138 -7.91 -17.10 21.54
C VAL A 138 -8.86 -17.90 22.44
N SER A 139 -8.56 -19.18 22.67
CA SER A 139 -9.43 -20.09 23.44
C SER A 139 -9.10 -20.13 24.94
N ALA A 140 -8.02 -19.45 25.36
CA ALA A 140 -7.55 -19.36 26.76
C ALA A 140 -8.20 -18.19 27.50
#